data_AF-A1AUK6-F1
#
_entry.id   AF-A1AUK6-F1
#
_cell.length_a   1.000
_cell.length_b   1.000
_cell.length_c   1.000
_cell.angle_alpha   90.00
_cell.angle_beta   90.00
_cell.angle_gamma   90.00
#
_symmetry.space_group_name_H-M   'P 1'
#
loop_
_entity.id
_entity.type
_entity.pdbx_description
1 polymer ?
#
loop_
_entity_poly.entity_id
_entity_poly.type
_entity_poly.pdbx_seq_one_letter_code
_entity_poly.pdbx_strand_id
1 'polypeptide(L)'
;MVDSIFFPNPVQPGKTDRTQLSKSNGSDRVTGQSFASILDSKDPQGVKFSQHAQDRLRARNITLSANDLANLEGAVNSVAQKGGKESLVMMGDAALVVSVKNRTVVTAMDRTQMKGNVFTNIDSAVII
;
A
#
# COMPACT_ATOMS: atom_id res chain seq x y z
N MET A 1 7.68 47.20 41.22
CA MET A 1 7.72 45.81 41.73
C MET A 1 7.22 44.95 40.59
N VAL A 2 8.05 44.10 40.00
CA VAL A 2 7.70 43.28 38.82
C VAL A 2 7.56 41.84 39.32
N ASP A 3 6.38 41.24 39.14
CA ASP A 3 6.09 39.88 39.60
C ASP A 3 6.89 38.85 38.79
N SER A 4 7.67 38.04 39.50
CA SER A 4 8.46 36.94 38.94
C SER A 4 7.54 35.77 38.61
N ILE A 5 7.28 35.54 37.32
CA ILE A 5 6.51 34.38 36.86
C ILE A 5 7.36 33.12 37.06
N PHE A 6 6.90 32.24 37.95
CA PHE A 6 7.53 30.94 38.24
C PHE A 6 7.14 29.93 37.17
N PHE A 7 8.11 29.42 36.42
CA PHE A 7 7.92 28.29 35.52
C PHE A 7 8.48 27.02 36.17
N PRO A 8 7.69 25.94 36.34
CA PRO A 8 8.20 24.69 36.87
C PRO A 8 9.13 24.02 35.87
N ASN A 9 10.29 23.54 36.34
CA ASN A 9 11.23 22.79 35.52
C ASN A 9 10.63 21.42 35.13
N PRO A 10 10.80 20.98 33.86
CA PRO A 10 10.35 19.66 33.45
C PRO A 10 11.16 18.58 34.17
N VAL A 11 10.46 17.59 34.73
CA VAL A 11 11.07 16.40 35.33
C VAL A 11 11.82 15.61 34.28
N GLN A 12 13.13 15.47 34.45
CA GLN A 12 13.95 14.60 33.61
C GLN A 12 13.79 13.15 34.06
N PRO A 13 13.61 12.19 33.14
CA PRO A 13 13.58 10.78 33.50
C PRO A 13 14.94 10.39 34.11
N GLY A 14 14.89 9.83 35.32
CA GLY A 14 16.07 9.34 36.02
C GLY A 14 16.78 8.29 35.19
N LYS A 15 18.10 8.45 34.99
CA LYS A 15 18.93 7.44 34.33
C LYS A 15 18.95 6.20 35.24
N THR A 16 18.20 5.18 34.87
CA THR A 16 18.35 3.86 35.49
C THR A 16 19.68 3.30 35.03
N ASP A 17 20.61 3.11 35.97
CA ASP A 17 21.86 2.41 35.71
C ASP A 17 21.52 0.94 35.40
N ARG A 18 21.35 0.65 34.10
CA ARG A 18 21.01 -0.68 33.62
C ARG A 18 22.30 -1.49 33.60
N THR A 19 22.52 -2.26 34.66
CA THR A 19 23.51 -3.34 34.67
C THR A 19 23.32 -4.16 33.40
N GLN A 20 24.29 -4.11 32.48
CA GLN A 20 24.26 -4.91 31.27
C GLN A 20 24.36 -6.38 31.65
N LEU A 21 23.23 -7.07 31.67
CA LEU A 21 23.22 -8.52 31.56
C LEU A 21 23.84 -8.85 30.19
N SER A 22 24.99 -9.50 30.21
CA SER A 22 25.61 -10.10 29.02
C SER A 22 24.57 -10.91 28.26
N LYS A 23 24.33 -10.53 27.00
CA LYS A 23 23.52 -11.31 26.06
C LYS A 23 24.18 -12.67 25.88
N SER A 24 23.65 -13.69 26.55
CA SER A 24 23.84 -15.06 26.11
C SER A 24 23.15 -15.19 24.75
N ASN A 25 23.92 -15.53 23.72
CA ASN A 25 23.39 -15.96 22.43
C ASN A 25 22.71 -17.33 22.61
N GLY A 26 21.58 -17.35 23.31
CA GLY A 26 20.65 -18.45 23.30
C GLY A 26 19.88 -18.39 22.00
N SER A 27 20.36 -19.13 21.00
CA SER A 27 19.55 -19.54 19.85
C SER A 27 18.46 -20.49 20.36
N ASP A 28 17.47 -19.96 21.07
CA ASP A 28 16.19 -20.63 21.19
C ASP A 28 15.54 -20.51 19.80
N ARG A 29 15.72 -21.57 19.01
CA ARG A 29 15.08 -21.69 17.70
C ARG A 29 13.60 -21.75 17.96
N VAL A 30 12.92 -20.60 17.85
CA VAL A 30 11.47 -20.54 17.74
C VAL A 30 11.09 -21.47 16.58
N THR A 31 10.55 -22.64 16.91
CA THR A 31 10.09 -23.70 15.98
C THR A 31 8.78 -23.34 15.29
N GLY A 32 8.48 -22.05 15.17
CA GLY A 32 7.33 -21.51 14.46
C GLY A 32 7.74 -20.91 13.12
N GLN A 33 6.80 -20.85 12.17
CA GLN A 33 6.99 -20.08 10.94
C GLN A 33 7.35 -18.63 11.30
N SER A 34 8.36 -18.08 10.62
CA SER A 34 8.72 -16.68 10.82
C SER A 34 7.54 -15.76 10.45
N PHE A 35 7.44 -14.59 11.09
CA PHE A 35 6.42 -13.60 10.73
C PHE A 35 6.45 -13.27 9.24
N ALA A 36 7.64 -13.18 8.64
CA ALA A 36 7.82 -12.99 7.21
C ALA A 36 7.16 -14.11 6.40
N SER A 37 7.36 -15.37 6.78
CA SER A 37 6.74 -16.53 6.12
C SER A 37 5.20 -16.51 6.21
N ILE A 38 4.65 -16.11 7.36
CA ILE A 38 3.20 -16.00 7.55
C ILE A 38 2.65 -14.84 6.72
N LEU A 39 3.35 -13.72 6.67
CA LEU A 39 2.97 -12.55 5.88
C LEU A 39 2.94 -12.88 4.39
N ASP A 40 3.98 -13.55 3.88
CA ASP A 40 4.05 -14.00 2.49
C ASP A 40 2.95 -15.03 2.18
N SER A 41 2.66 -15.95 3.10
CA SER A 41 1.59 -16.95 2.95
C SER A 41 0.19 -16.33 2.95
N LYS A 42 0.04 -15.17 3.60
CA LYS A 42 -1.23 -14.41 3.68
C LYS A 42 -1.34 -13.35 2.60
N ASP A 43 -0.31 -13.15 1.78
CA ASP A 43 -0.39 -12.27 0.63
C ASP A 43 -1.27 -12.92 -0.43
N PRO A 44 -2.50 -12.41 -0.68
CA PRO A 44 -3.41 -13.03 -1.64
C PRO A 44 -2.75 -13.07 -3.03
N GLN A 45 -2.80 -14.26 -3.62
CA GLN A 45 -2.43 -14.49 -5.01
C GLN A 45 -3.45 -13.76 -5.89
N GLY A 46 -3.13 -12.55 -6.35
CA GLY A 46 -3.99 -11.77 -7.23
C GLY A 46 -3.78 -10.26 -7.11
N VAL A 47 -4.69 -9.51 -7.74
CA VAL A 47 -4.75 -8.05 -7.64
C VAL A 47 -5.68 -7.64 -6.50
N LYS A 48 -5.17 -6.83 -5.56
CA LYS A 48 -5.91 -6.29 -4.42
C LYS A 48 -6.57 -4.96 -4.77
N PHE A 49 -7.61 -4.61 -4.04
CA PHE A 49 -8.24 -3.29 -4.11
C PHE A 49 -8.08 -2.56 -2.79
N SER A 50 -7.51 -1.36 -2.83
CA SER A 50 -7.47 -0.47 -1.69
C SER A 50 -8.90 -0.07 -1.26
N GLN A 51 -9.05 0.38 -0.01
CA GLN A 51 -10.34 0.90 0.46
C GLN A 51 -10.84 2.05 -0.44
N HIS A 52 -9.93 2.95 -0.85
CA HIS A 52 -10.28 4.06 -1.74
C HIS A 52 -10.77 3.57 -3.10
N ALA A 53 -10.10 2.57 -3.70
CA ALA A 53 -10.53 1.99 -4.95
C ALA A 53 -11.93 1.37 -4.83
N GLN A 54 -12.18 0.60 -3.78
CA GLN A 54 -13.49 -0.03 -3.55
C GLN A 54 -14.60 1.01 -3.36
N ASP A 55 -14.35 2.06 -2.57
CA ASP A 55 -15.33 3.13 -2.36
C ASP A 55 -15.61 3.89 -3.66
N ARG A 56 -14.59 4.11 -4.51
CA ARG A 56 -14.76 4.73 -5.83
C ARG A 56 -15.54 3.85 -6.80
N LEU A 57 -15.23 2.56 -6.86
CA LEU A 57 -15.97 1.59 -7.68
C LEU A 57 -17.45 1.57 -7.29
N ARG A 58 -17.75 1.49 -5.98
CA ARG A 58 -19.11 1.55 -5.44
C ARG A 58 -19.81 2.88 -5.76
N ALA A 59 -19.16 4.01 -5.49
CA ALA A 59 -19.76 5.34 -5.72
C ALA A 59 -20.09 5.62 -7.18
N ARG A 60 -19.38 4.97 -8.12
CA ARG A 60 -19.54 5.16 -9.57
C ARG A 60 -20.27 4.00 -10.24
N ASN A 61 -20.78 3.04 -9.48
CA ASN A 61 -21.43 1.83 -9.98
C ASN A 61 -20.56 1.08 -11.01
N ILE A 62 -19.23 1.12 -10.87
CA ILE A 62 -18.32 0.37 -11.72
C ILE A 62 -18.25 -1.05 -11.17
N THR A 63 -18.79 -2.00 -11.93
CA THR A 63 -18.73 -3.42 -11.60
C THR A 63 -17.68 -4.09 -12.49
N LEU A 64 -16.76 -4.82 -11.86
CA LEU A 64 -15.75 -5.60 -12.57
C LEU A 64 -16.22 -7.05 -12.62
N SER A 65 -16.37 -7.59 -13.83
CA SER A 65 -16.66 -9.00 -14.04
C SER A 65 -15.43 -9.87 -13.72
N ALA A 66 -15.63 -11.19 -13.64
CA ALA A 66 -14.51 -12.13 -13.51
C ALA A 66 -13.51 -12.01 -14.68
N ASN A 67 -13.99 -11.73 -15.88
CA ASN A 67 -13.15 -11.51 -17.05
C ASN A 67 -12.31 -10.23 -16.92
N ASP A 68 -12.92 -9.15 -16.41
CA ASP A 68 -12.24 -7.89 -16.16
C ASP A 68 -11.11 -8.04 -15.14
N LEU A 69 -11.35 -8.82 -14.07
CA LEU A 69 -10.33 -9.13 -13.07
C LEU A 69 -9.16 -9.93 -13.66
N ALA A 70 -9.45 -10.93 -14.50
CA ALA A 70 -8.42 -11.71 -15.19
C ALA A 70 -7.59 -10.83 -16.15
N ASN A 71 -8.24 -9.95 -16.90
CA ASN A 71 -7.59 -8.99 -17.79
C ASN A 71 -6.72 -8.00 -17.02
N LEU A 72 -7.22 -7.47 -15.89
CA LEU A 72 -6.46 -6.60 -15.00
C LEU A 72 -5.20 -7.30 -14.49
N GLU A 73 -5.33 -8.55 -14.05
CA GLU A 73 -4.18 -9.34 -13.60
C GLU A 73 -3.15 -9.57 -14.72
N GLY A 74 -3.61 -9.89 -15.92
CA GLY A 74 -2.74 -10.02 -17.10
C GLY A 74 -2.02 -8.71 -17.45
N ALA A 75 -2.71 -7.57 -17.35
CA ALA A 75 -2.11 -6.26 -17.57
C ALA A 75 -1.07 -5.92 -16.49
N VAL A 76 -1.38 -6.15 -15.22
CA VAL A 76 -0.43 -5.95 -14.11
C VAL A 76 0.82 -6.80 -14.31
N ASN A 77 0.66 -8.07 -14.69
CA ASN A 77 1.78 -8.96 -14.98
C ASN A 77 2.62 -8.46 -16.17
N SER A 78 1.97 -7.98 -17.23
CA SER A 78 2.64 -7.45 -18.42
C SER A 78 3.47 -6.20 -18.10
N VAL A 79 2.95 -5.31 -17.26
CA VAL A 79 3.68 -4.13 -16.79
C VAL A 79 4.83 -4.53 -15.87
N ALA A 80 4.60 -5.49 -14.97
CA ALA A 80 5.63 -5.99 -14.06
C ALA A 80 6.82 -6.59 -14.84
N GLN A 81 6.55 -7.37 -15.90
CA GLN A 81 7.58 -7.93 -16.77
C GLN A 81 8.40 -6.85 -17.49
N LYS A 82 7.81 -5.69 -17.77
CA LYS A 82 8.47 -4.53 -18.37
C LYS A 82 9.14 -3.61 -17.34
N GLY A 83 9.06 -3.95 -16.05
CA GLY A 83 9.69 -3.20 -14.96
C GLY A 83 8.90 -1.97 -14.49
N GLY A 84 7.64 -1.81 -14.91
CA GLY A 84 6.78 -0.73 -14.45
C GLY A 84 6.35 -0.93 -12.99
N LYS A 85 6.27 0.16 -12.23
CA LYS A 85 5.97 0.15 -10.79
C LYS A 85 4.58 0.69 -10.50
N GLU A 86 4.20 1.75 -11.20
CA GLU A 86 2.92 2.45 -11.03
C GLU A 86 2.30 2.66 -12.41
N SER A 87 1.12 2.07 -12.62
CA SER A 87 0.50 2.00 -13.95
C SER A 87 -0.90 2.56 -13.95
N LEU A 88 -1.26 3.25 -15.04
CA LEU A 88 -2.64 3.50 -15.40
C LEU A 88 -3.14 2.33 -16.26
N VAL A 89 -4.21 1.68 -15.85
CA VAL A 89 -4.85 0.60 -16.61
C VAL A 89 -6.21 1.10 -17.08
N MET A 90 -6.40 1.24 -18.38
CA MET A 90 -7.66 1.62 -19.00
C MET A 90 -8.37 0.35 -19.48
N MET A 91 -9.64 0.22 -19.10
CA MET A 91 -10.48 -0.94 -19.38
C MET A 91 -11.88 -0.45 -19.77
N GLY A 92 -12.15 -0.42 -21.07
CA GLY A 92 -13.36 0.20 -21.62
C GLY A 92 -13.52 1.66 -21.16
N ASP A 93 -14.58 1.93 -20.39
CA ASP A 93 -14.89 3.25 -19.84
C ASP A 93 -14.36 3.49 -18.41
N ALA A 94 -13.58 2.56 -17.86
CA ALA A 94 -12.97 2.68 -16.54
C ALA A 94 -11.44 2.84 -16.63
N ALA A 95 -10.86 3.60 -15.70
CA ALA A 95 -9.43 3.77 -15.55
C ALA A 95 -9.04 3.48 -14.10
N LEU A 96 -8.04 2.62 -13.93
CA LEU A 96 -7.58 2.11 -12.66
C LEU A 96 -6.12 2.54 -12.48
N VAL A 97 -5.82 3.21 -11.37
CA VAL A 97 -4.41 3.46 -10.99
C VAL A 97 -3.95 2.29 -10.13
N VAL A 98 -2.88 1.62 -10.56
CA VAL A 98 -2.43 0.37 -9.96
C VAL A 98 -0.97 0.46 -9.58
N SER A 99 -0.70 0.14 -8.32
CA SER A 99 0.66 -0.12 -7.86
C SER A 99 1.01 -1.56 -8.22
N VAL A 100 1.82 -1.72 -9.27
CA VAL A 100 2.25 -3.02 -9.79
C VAL A 100 3.15 -3.73 -8.79
N LYS A 101 4.04 -2.98 -8.12
CA LYS A 101 4.89 -3.50 -7.04
C LYS A 101 4.08 -4.17 -5.93
N ASN A 102 2.99 -3.54 -5.52
CA ASN A 102 2.14 -4.02 -4.43
C ASN A 102 0.93 -4.83 -4.93
N ARG A 103 0.82 -5.06 -6.25
CA ARG A 103 -0.33 -5.63 -6.95
C ARG A 103 -1.67 -5.08 -6.46
N THR A 104 -1.75 -3.76 -6.24
CA THR A 104 -2.90 -3.13 -5.57
C THR A 104 -3.47 -2.00 -6.41
N VAL A 105 -4.76 -2.05 -6.70
CA VAL A 105 -5.52 -0.92 -7.26
C VAL A 105 -5.66 0.15 -6.20
N VAL A 106 -5.09 1.30 -6.47
CA VAL A 106 -5.08 2.46 -5.58
C VAL A 106 -6.39 3.25 -5.74
N THR A 107 -6.82 3.51 -6.97
CA THR A 107 -8.07 4.24 -7.26
C THR A 107 -8.72 3.78 -8.56
N ALA A 108 -10.00 4.11 -8.71
CA ALA A 108 -10.80 3.84 -9.90
C ALA A 108 -11.51 5.11 -10.37
N MET A 109 -11.60 5.28 -11.68
CA MET A 109 -12.24 6.38 -12.35
C MET A 109 -13.12 5.90 -13.51
N ASP A 110 -14.16 6.64 -13.83
CA ASP A 110 -15.03 6.46 -14.99
C ASP A 110 -14.68 7.49 -16.08
N ARG A 111 -15.17 7.27 -17.29
CA ARG A 111 -14.89 8.10 -18.48
C ARG A 111 -15.18 9.58 -18.31
N THR A 112 -16.20 9.95 -17.53
CA THR A 112 -16.52 11.37 -17.31
C THR A 112 -15.43 12.11 -16.55
N GLN A 113 -14.76 11.41 -15.63
CA GLN A 113 -13.73 11.95 -14.76
C GLN A 113 -12.32 11.74 -15.32
N MET A 114 -12.15 11.01 -16.41
CA MET A 114 -10.85 10.94 -17.11
C MET A 114 -10.57 12.23 -17.89
N LYS A 115 -11.61 12.85 -18.45
CA LYS A 115 -11.46 14.00 -19.34
C LYS A 115 -10.96 15.22 -18.55
N GLY A 116 -9.78 15.70 -18.92
CA GLY A 116 -9.15 16.88 -18.30
C GLY A 116 -8.34 16.57 -17.03
N ASN A 117 -8.28 15.31 -16.61
CA ASN A 117 -7.45 14.92 -15.46
C ASN A 117 -6.02 14.62 -15.89
N VAL A 118 -5.05 15.09 -15.08
CA VAL A 118 -3.62 14.80 -15.25
C VAL A 118 -3.22 13.74 -14.25
N PHE A 119 -2.68 12.64 -14.76
CA PHE A 119 -2.12 11.55 -13.95
C PHE A 119 -0.62 11.74 -13.82
N THR A 120 -0.13 11.74 -12.60
CA THR A 120 1.30 11.87 -12.29
C THR A 120 1.78 10.64 -11.53
N ASN A 121 3.10 10.48 -11.41
CA ASN A 121 3.71 9.32 -10.76
C ASN A 121 3.30 7.97 -11.37
N ILE A 122 2.99 8.00 -12.68
CA ILE A 122 2.73 6.82 -13.49
C ILE A 122 3.91 6.64 -14.43
N ASP A 123 4.51 5.45 -14.43
CA ASP A 123 5.61 5.10 -15.33
C ASP A 123 5.15 4.25 -16.52
N SER A 124 3.92 3.73 -16.46
CA SER A 124 3.37 2.79 -17.43
C SER A 124 1.88 3.04 -17.69
N ALA A 125 1.42 2.77 -18.91
CA ALA A 125 0.01 2.76 -19.23
C ALA A 125 -0.35 1.53 -20.05
N VAL A 126 -1.46 0.89 -19.72
CA VAL A 126 -2.01 -0.26 -20.46
C VAL A 126 -3.44 0.04 -20.83
N ILE A 127 -3.81 -0.32 -22.06
CA ILE A 127 -5.15 -0.19 -22.59
C ILE A 127 -5.62 -1.59 -22.96
N ILE A 128 -6.77 -1.98 -22.43
CA ILE A 128 -7.39 -3.31 -22.61
C ILE A 128 -8.78 -3.14 -23.20
#